data_AF-A0A254QBL7-F1
#
_entry.id   AF-A0A254QBL7-F1
#
_cell.length_a   1.000
_cell.length_b   1.000
_cell.length_c   1.000
_cell.angle_alpha   90.00
_cell.angle_beta   90.00
_cell.angle_gamma   90.00
#
_symmetry.space_group_name_H-M   'P 1'
#
loop_
_entity.id
_entity.type
_entity.pdbx_description
1 polymer ?
#
loop_
_entity_poly.entity_id
_entity_poly.type
_entity_poly.pdbx_seq_one_letter_code
_entity_poly.pdbx_strand_id
1 'polypeptide(L)'
;MKSLFLNFALCVFCVGSASAVETYSSAMKADWHHEEGLFNAFRANAPHYWNWLKAQSSPILAPAGVVVGDPHILNFGDVQMSSGGREFALIDIDDGGPNAPLAGDLIRYAAGNQVSPFHVSLQNIFDAYIQGLQGQRMNEPEILLSALSHSDTDYHKRQNKYLSKMTEQNRFSAKAKLTPIAQAGPDIQELFQKSRAAFEAALAGYLILDTGYKTKLSGGSQGLPRFWYLIQKNQDRYIIEFKFQEKAATSFYSEQGAPDQRFPYIAQIYRPSRAAYGPYNIVTSGGGQFLMRARLSAYLDFDSDNDDDHNVSDGQKMSLYIANRLGLWHGQQTAGKNLLNVLNFEAFEQMVKTYVSLMMKENS
;
A
#
# COMPACT_ATOMS: atom_id res chain seq x y z
N MET A 1 41.41 66.31 -17.28
CA MET A 1 40.99 66.00 -15.90
C MET A 1 39.51 65.66 -15.87
N LYS A 2 39.16 64.37 -15.99
CA LYS A 2 37.84 63.81 -15.65
C LYS A 2 38.12 62.41 -15.10
N SER A 3 37.92 62.21 -13.80
CA SER A 3 38.11 60.91 -13.17
C SER A 3 36.91 60.01 -13.45
N LEU A 4 37.20 58.76 -13.80
CA LEU A 4 36.24 57.68 -13.90
C LEU A 4 36.00 57.13 -12.48
N PHE A 5 34.76 57.16 -12.02
CA PHE A 5 34.35 56.43 -10.81
C PHE A 5 33.96 55.00 -11.20
N LEU A 6 34.65 54.04 -10.59
CA LEU A 6 34.44 52.61 -10.70
C LEU A 6 33.42 52.19 -9.62
N ASN A 7 32.23 51.74 -10.01
CA ASN A 7 31.25 51.16 -9.09
C ASN A 7 31.54 49.66 -8.91
N PHE A 8 32.01 49.29 -7.72
CA PHE A 8 32.08 47.90 -7.27
C PHE A 8 30.70 47.50 -6.72
N ALA A 9 30.01 46.59 -7.40
CA ALA A 9 28.81 45.95 -6.87
C ALA A 9 29.22 44.85 -5.89
N LEU A 10 28.92 45.07 -4.61
CA LEU A 10 29.12 44.12 -3.52
C LEU A 10 28.02 43.04 -3.60
N CYS A 11 28.36 41.84 -4.07
CA CYS A 11 27.50 40.67 -3.93
C CYS A 11 27.43 40.27 -2.45
N VAL A 12 26.37 40.69 -1.78
CA VAL A 12 26.01 40.19 -0.45
C VAL A 12 25.49 38.76 -0.62
N PHE A 13 26.29 37.78 -0.19
CA PHE A 13 25.80 36.43 0.04
C PHE A 13 24.80 36.47 1.20
N CYS A 14 23.52 36.26 0.90
CA CYS A 14 22.51 35.96 1.91
C CYS A 14 22.84 34.60 2.53
N VAL A 15 23.47 34.62 3.70
CA VAL A 15 23.54 33.47 4.60
C VAL A 15 22.09 33.17 5.00
N GLY A 16 21.57 32.03 4.55
CA GLY A 16 20.21 31.58 4.84
C GLY A 16 19.97 31.59 6.34
N SER A 17 18.98 32.35 6.76
CA SER A 17 18.43 32.30 8.12
C SER A 17 18.03 30.87 8.43
N ALA A 18 18.51 30.36 9.57
CA ALA A 18 18.09 29.08 10.13
C ALA A 18 16.56 29.05 10.16
N SER A 19 15.97 28.24 9.28
CA SER A 19 14.54 28.00 9.22
C SER A 19 14.09 27.52 10.58
N ALA A 20 13.07 28.19 11.14
CA ALA A 20 12.36 27.70 12.31
C ALA A 20 12.08 26.20 12.12
N VAL A 21 12.39 25.40 13.15
CA VAL A 21 12.13 23.97 13.14
C VAL A 21 10.61 23.81 13.09
N GLU A 22 10.05 23.70 11.87
CA GLU A 22 8.67 23.27 11.69
C GLU A 22 8.55 21.91 12.38
N THR A 23 7.68 21.83 13.37
CA THR A 23 7.33 20.56 13.99
C THR A 23 6.52 19.74 12.99
N TYR A 24 6.75 18.43 12.93
CA TYR A 24 6.07 17.57 11.97
C TYR A 24 4.53 17.69 12.08
N SER A 25 3.98 17.87 13.29
CA SER A 25 2.55 18.17 13.50
C SER A 25 2.03 19.40 12.73
N SER A 26 2.85 20.44 12.54
CA SER A 26 2.47 21.64 11.79
C SER A 26 2.52 21.41 10.28
N ALA A 27 3.46 20.58 9.82
CA ALA A 27 3.52 20.17 8.42
C ALA A 27 2.34 19.25 8.06
N MET A 28 1.96 18.32 8.95
CA MET A 28 1.01 17.22 8.70
C MET A 28 -0.46 17.55 8.94
N LYS A 29 -0.78 18.53 9.79
CA LYS A 29 -2.15 18.85 10.23
C LYS A 29 -2.95 17.64 10.77
N ALA A 30 -2.27 16.57 11.16
CA ALA A 30 -2.84 15.35 11.71
C ALA A 30 -1.83 14.75 12.71
N ASP A 31 -2.35 14.12 13.77
CA ASP A 31 -1.52 13.46 14.77
C ASP A 31 -0.79 12.26 14.13
N TRP A 32 0.48 12.07 14.50
CA TRP A 32 1.26 10.91 14.06
C TRP A 32 0.76 9.66 14.79
N HIS A 33 0.53 8.57 14.04
CA HIS A 33 0.15 7.30 14.63
C HIS A 33 1.38 6.60 15.19
N HIS A 34 1.52 6.62 16.51
CA HIS A 34 2.56 5.87 17.22
C HIS A 34 2.23 4.38 17.22
N GLU A 35 3.16 3.56 16.77
CA GLU A 35 3.05 2.10 16.72
C GLU A 35 4.29 1.45 17.33
N GLU A 36 4.14 0.22 17.80
CA GLU A 36 5.29 -0.59 18.20
C GLU A 36 6.10 -0.99 16.96
N GLY A 37 7.35 -0.54 16.92
CA GLY A 37 8.27 -0.76 15.80
C GLY A 37 8.13 0.29 14.68
N LEU A 38 9.27 0.77 14.20
CA LEU A 38 9.34 1.84 13.22
C LEU A 38 8.69 1.47 11.88
N PHE A 39 8.75 0.19 11.47
CA PHE A 39 8.10 -0.29 10.25
C PHE A 39 6.57 -0.22 10.34
N ASN A 40 5.98 -0.54 11.49
CA ASN A 40 4.54 -0.44 11.68
C ASN A 40 4.08 1.01 11.71
N ALA A 41 4.85 1.89 12.35
CA ALA A 41 4.61 3.33 12.31
C ALA A 41 4.67 3.87 10.87
N PHE A 42 5.70 3.50 10.09
CA PHE A 42 5.80 3.86 8.67
C PHE A 42 4.52 3.50 7.88
N ARG A 43 4.00 2.29 8.08
CA ARG A 43 2.79 1.78 7.42
C ARG A 43 1.53 2.50 7.89
N ALA A 44 1.44 2.83 9.17
CA ALA A 44 0.31 3.56 9.74
C ALA A 44 0.19 5.00 9.23
N ASN A 45 1.29 5.56 8.74
CA ASN A 45 1.40 6.98 8.42
C ASN A 45 1.67 7.24 6.92
N ALA A 46 1.00 6.50 6.03
CA ALA A 46 1.04 6.79 4.58
C ALA A 46 0.53 8.19 4.22
N PRO A 47 -0.60 8.68 4.79
CA PRO A 47 -1.08 10.05 4.55
C PRO A 47 -0.04 11.13 4.87
N HIS A 48 0.66 10.96 5.99
CA HIS A 48 1.72 11.82 6.47
C HIS A 48 2.88 11.91 5.45
N TYR A 49 3.31 10.78 4.90
CA TYR A 49 4.31 10.81 3.82
C TYR A 49 3.91 11.69 2.64
N TRP A 50 2.70 11.51 2.12
CA TRP A 50 2.25 12.24 0.93
C TRP A 50 2.09 13.74 1.17
N ASN A 51 1.65 14.10 2.36
CA ASN A 51 1.58 15.51 2.75
C ASN A 51 2.99 16.11 2.95
N TRP A 52 3.96 15.37 3.51
CA TRP A 52 5.36 15.82 3.58
C TRP A 52 5.95 16.01 2.19
N LEU A 53 5.70 15.06 1.28
CA LEU A 53 6.18 15.09 -0.09
C LEU A 53 5.66 16.31 -0.86
N LYS A 54 4.43 16.75 -0.57
CA LYS A 54 3.81 17.94 -1.16
C LYS A 54 4.56 19.24 -0.86
N ALA A 55 5.23 19.33 0.30
CA ALA A 55 6.03 20.48 0.68
C ALA A 55 7.45 20.46 0.06
N GLN A 56 7.84 19.35 -0.57
CA GLN A 56 9.16 19.23 -1.18
C GLN A 56 9.18 19.80 -2.60
N SER A 57 10.31 20.40 -2.97
CA SER A 57 10.58 20.85 -4.33
C SER A 57 11.78 20.11 -4.89
N SER A 58 11.56 19.27 -5.90
CA SER A 58 12.63 18.54 -6.60
C SER A 58 12.18 18.18 -8.02
N PRO A 59 13.06 18.27 -9.03
CA PRO A 59 12.75 17.85 -10.40
C PRO A 59 12.25 16.41 -10.50
N ILE A 60 12.72 15.50 -9.62
CA ILE A 60 12.32 14.09 -9.64
C ILE A 60 10.83 13.90 -9.31
N LEU A 61 10.19 14.89 -8.68
CA LEU A 61 8.76 14.86 -8.34
C LEU A 61 7.85 15.38 -9.45
N ALA A 62 8.38 16.01 -10.51
CA ALA A 62 7.54 16.59 -11.56
C ALA A 62 6.78 15.55 -12.41
N PRO A 63 7.38 14.39 -12.78
CA PRO A 63 6.67 13.37 -13.56
C PRO A 63 5.59 12.67 -12.74
N ALA A 64 4.33 12.98 -13.04
CA ALA A 64 3.16 12.46 -12.34
C ALA A 64 2.44 11.38 -13.17
N GLY A 65 1.85 10.41 -12.48
CA GLY A 65 1.07 9.34 -13.06
C GLY A 65 0.18 8.67 -12.02
N VAL A 66 -0.18 7.41 -12.28
CA VAL A 66 -0.82 6.55 -11.29
C VAL A 66 0.26 5.96 -10.39
N VAL A 67 0.03 5.98 -9.10
CA VAL A 67 0.93 5.46 -8.07
C VAL A 67 0.20 4.47 -7.15
N VAL A 68 0.97 3.60 -6.50
CA VAL A 68 0.54 2.66 -5.45
C VAL A 68 0.11 3.38 -4.18
N GLY A 69 0.78 4.47 -3.83
CA GLY A 69 0.46 5.27 -2.64
C GLY A 69 1.08 4.74 -1.36
N ASP A 70 0.99 3.43 -1.12
CA ASP A 70 1.65 2.80 0.04
C ASP A 70 2.51 1.60 -0.37
N PRO A 71 3.52 1.76 -1.24
CA PRO A 71 4.37 0.64 -1.60
C PRO A 71 5.24 0.23 -0.41
N HIS A 72 5.04 -1.01 0.04
CA HIS A 72 5.92 -1.72 0.95
C HIS A 72 5.80 -3.22 0.69
N ILE A 73 6.76 -4.03 1.14
CA ILE A 73 6.82 -5.47 0.81
C ILE A 73 5.51 -6.23 1.10
N LEU A 74 4.81 -5.88 2.19
CA LEU A 74 3.53 -6.52 2.57
C LEU A 74 2.31 -6.12 1.74
N ASN A 75 2.42 -5.13 0.85
CA ASN A 75 1.34 -4.73 -0.06
C ASN A 75 1.47 -5.39 -1.44
N PHE A 76 2.50 -6.23 -1.63
CA PHE A 76 2.67 -7.07 -2.81
C PHE A 76 2.57 -8.54 -2.43
N GLY A 77 1.97 -9.35 -3.29
CA GLY A 77 1.69 -10.74 -2.98
C GLY A 77 1.31 -11.55 -4.21
N ASP A 78 1.13 -12.85 -4.00
CA ASP A 78 0.63 -13.77 -5.01
C ASP A 78 -0.91 -13.81 -5.01
N VAL A 79 -1.50 -13.48 -6.16
CA VAL A 79 -2.94 -13.45 -6.40
C VAL A 79 -3.35 -14.68 -7.19
N GLN A 80 -4.33 -15.44 -6.67
CA GLN A 80 -4.91 -16.57 -7.38
C GLN A 80 -5.75 -16.07 -8.56
N MET A 81 -5.61 -16.69 -9.73
CA MET A 81 -6.38 -16.38 -10.93
C MET A 81 -7.63 -17.27 -11.02
N SER A 82 -8.71 -16.73 -11.59
CA SER A 82 -9.97 -17.45 -11.83
C SER A 82 -9.82 -18.61 -12.83
N SER A 83 -8.89 -18.47 -13.77
CA SER A 83 -8.51 -19.50 -14.76
C SER A 83 -7.55 -20.56 -14.21
N GLY A 84 -7.22 -20.50 -12.93
CA GLY A 84 -6.15 -21.30 -12.33
C GLY A 84 -4.76 -20.65 -12.40
N GLY A 85 -3.91 -21.09 -11.48
CA GLY A 85 -2.57 -20.53 -11.26
C GLY A 85 -2.55 -19.20 -10.51
N ARG A 86 -1.36 -18.63 -10.37
CA ARG A 86 -1.11 -17.45 -9.54
C ARG A 86 -0.24 -16.43 -10.27
N GLU A 87 -0.36 -15.17 -9.89
CA GLU A 87 0.49 -14.09 -10.38
C GLU A 87 0.92 -13.14 -9.26
N PHE A 88 2.12 -12.59 -9.37
CA PHE A 88 2.61 -11.55 -8.48
C PHE A 88 1.97 -10.20 -8.79
N ALA A 89 1.43 -9.51 -7.77
CA ALA A 89 0.73 -8.25 -7.96
C ALA A 89 0.64 -7.40 -6.69
N LEU A 90 0.14 -6.17 -6.85
CA LEU A 90 -0.29 -5.32 -5.74
C LEU A 90 -1.62 -5.84 -5.13
N ILE A 91 -1.63 -6.09 -3.82
CA ILE A 91 -2.78 -6.68 -3.12
C ILE A 91 -3.64 -5.65 -2.35
N ASP A 92 -3.06 -4.53 -1.91
CA ASP A 92 -3.78 -3.39 -1.34
C ASP A 92 -3.60 -2.16 -2.24
N ILE A 93 -4.71 -1.54 -2.65
CA ILE A 93 -4.72 -0.44 -3.65
C ILE A 93 -5.40 0.82 -3.10
N ASP A 94 -5.74 0.82 -1.82
CA ASP A 94 -6.57 1.83 -1.18
C ASP A 94 -5.86 3.18 -1.01
N ASP A 95 -4.53 3.22 -1.01
CA ASP A 95 -3.76 4.45 -0.85
C ASP A 95 -3.32 5.12 -2.15
N GLY A 96 -3.45 4.40 -3.27
CA GLY A 96 -3.01 4.86 -4.58
C GLY A 96 -4.04 5.70 -5.32
N GLY A 97 -3.59 6.23 -6.46
CA GLY A 97 -4.43 6.95 -7.42
C GLY A 97 -3.61 7.74 -8.44
N PRO A 98 -4.30 8.47 -9.35
CA PRO A 98 -3.67 9.24 -10.42
C PRO A 98 -3.04 10.56 -9.94
N ASN A 99 -2.33 11.24 -10.85
CA ASN A 99 -1.82 12.60 -10.66
C ASN A 99 -0.90 12.77 -9.43
N ALA A 100 -0.12 11.74 -9.11
CA ALA A 100 0.90 11.79 -8.06
C ALA A 100 2.29 11.52 -8.64
N PRO A 101 3.37 12.07 -8.05
CA PRO A 101 4.74 11.85 -8.52
C PRO A 101 5.11 10.37 -8.53
N LEU A 102 5.53 9.87 -9.70
CA LEU A 102 5.98 8.48 -9.84
C LEU A 102 7.18 8.17 -8.92
N ALA A 103 8.07 9.15 -8.71
CA ALA A 103 9.17 9.03 -7.75
C ALA A 103 8.71 8.95 -6.29
N GLY A 104 7.49 9.41 -5.97
CA GLY A 104 6.94 9.33 -4.62
C GLY A 104 6.82 7.87 -4.13
N ASP A 105 6.36 6.98 -5.00
CA ASP A 105 6.33 5.55 -4.69
C ASP A 105 7.73 4.97 -4.46
N LEU A 106 8.72 5.34 -5.28
CA LEU A 106 10.11 4.88 -5.11
C LEU A 106 10.68 5.35 -3.76
N ILE A 107 10.52 6.64 -3.43
CA ILE A 107 11.00 7.22 -2.18
C ILE A 107 10.32 6.55 -0.99
N ARG A 108 8.99 6.40 -1.02
CA ARG A 108 8.23 5.73 0.04
C ARG A 108 8.67 4.28 0.20
N TYR A 109 8.79 3.55 -0.89
CA TYR A 109 9.20 2.15 -0.88
C TYR A 109 10.60 1.97 -0.28
N ALA A 110 11.56 2.80 -0.71
CA ALA A 110 12.92 2.77 -0.20
C ALA A 110 12.98 3.11 1.28
N ALA A 111 12.25 4.14 1.73
CA ALA A 111 12.15 4.49 3.15
C ALA A 111 11.55 3.35 3.99
N GLY A 112 10.47 2.72 3.51
CA GLY A 112 9.86 1.56 4.14
C GLY A 112 10.84 0.39 4.25
N ASN A 113 11.67 0.16 3.23
CA ASN A 113 12.72 -0.85 3.28
C ASN A 113 13.81 -0.53 4.32
N GLN A 114 14.24 0.74 4.45
CA GLN A 114 15.27 1.14 5.42
C GLN A 114 14.87 0.89 6.88
N VAL A 115 13.57 0.89 7.16
CA VAL A 115 13.03 0.72 8.52
C VAL A 115 12.40 -0.65 8.75
N SER A 116 12.43 -1.51 7.73
CA SER A 116 12.02 -2.91 7.80
C SER A 116 13.19 -3.81 8.21
N PRO A 117 12.95 -5.04 8.67
CA PRO A 117 14.02 -6.00 8.99
C PRO A 117 14.85 -6.43 7.77
N PHE A 118 14.37 -6.20 6.54
CA PHE A 118 15.06 -6.65 5.32
C PHE A 118 16.24 -5.76 4.93
N HIS A 119 16.16 -4.45 5.19
CA HIS A 119 17.22 -3.44 4.99
C HIS A 119 18.18 -3.68 3.81
N VAL A 120 17.80 -3.23 2.61
CA VAL A 120 18.60 -3.22 1.39
C VAL A 120 19.22 -1.83 1.19
N SER A 121 20.44 -1.75 0.67
CA SER A 121 21.06 -0.44 0.41
C SER A 121 20.23 0.40 -0.57
N LEU A 122 20.16 1.71 -0.34
CA LEU A 122 19.42 2.64 -1.18
C LEU A 122 19.89 2.61 -2.64
N GLN A 123 21.20 2.44 -2.87
CA GLN A 123 21.76 2.31 -4.22
C GLN A 123 21.18 1.09 -4.94
N ASN A 124 21.13 -0.07 -4.30
CA ASN A 124 20.61 -1.28 -4.95
C ASN A 124 19.10 -1.17 -5.25
N ILE A 125 18.32 -0.54 -4.36
CA ILE A 125 16.89 -0.26 -4.62
C ILE A 125 16.74 0.68 -5.81
N PHE A 126 17.53 1.76 -5.84
CA PHE A 126 17.53 2.73 -6.94
C PHE A 126 17.90 2.07 -8.27
N ASP A 127 18.97 1.28 -8.30
CA ASP A 127 19.44 0.59 -9.50
C ASP A 127 18.40 -0.41 -10.02
N ALA A 128 17.80 -1.20 -9.13
CA ALA A 128 16.73 -2.13 -9.50
C ALA A 128 15.51 -1.41 -10.08
N TYR A 129 15.12 -0.29 -9.47
CA TYR A 129 14.04 0.57 -9.99
C TYR A 129 14.38 1.17 -11.35
N ILE A 130 15.59 1.69 -11.55
CA ILE A 130 16.04 2.26 -12.83
C ILE A 130 16.04 1.20 -13.92
N GLN A 131 16.54 0.00 -13.66
CA GLN A 131 16.46 -1.13 -14.59
C GLN A 131 15.00 -1.38 -15.01
N GLY A 132 14.09 -1.40 -14.04
CA GLY A 132 12.66 -1.57 -14.31
C GLY A 132 12.08 -0.43 -15.14
N LEU A 133 12.42 0.82 -14.81
CA LEU A 133 11.98 2.02 -15.51
C LEU A 133 12.45 2.03 -16.98
N GLN A 134 13.59 1.41 -17.26
CA GLN A 134 14.14 1.20 -18.61
C GLN A 134 13.53 -0.01 -19.35
N GLY A 135 12.58 -0.72 -18.73
CA GLY A 135 11.93 -1.89 -19.31
C GLY A 135 12.65 -3.22 -19.07
N GLN A 136 13.74 -3.23 -18.29
CA GLN A 136 14.50 -4.44 -17.97
C GLN A 136 13.84 -5.19 -16.81
N ARG A 137 13.62 -6.49 -17.00
CA ARG A 137 12.99 -7.36 -15.99
C ARG A 137 14.05 -8.11 -15.21
N MET A 138 13.96 -8.05 -13.89
CA MET A 138 14.71 -8.97 -13.03
C MET A 138 14.09 -10.37 -13.05
N ASN A 139 14.92 -11.38 -12.84
CA ASN A 139 14.44 -12.74 -12.59
C ASN A 139 13.62 -12.78 -11.30
N GLU A 140 12.55 -13.58 -11.31
CA GLU A 140 11.77 -13.84 -10.11
C GLU A 140 12.64 -14.56 -9.07
N PRO A 141 12.65 -14.12 -7.81
CA PRO A 141 13.42 -14.80 -6.78
C PRO A 141 12.79 -16.16 -6.43
N GLU A 142 13.60 -17.09 -5.93
CA GLU A 142 13.17 -18.47 -5.63
C GLU A 142 11.95 -18.54 -4.70
N ILE A 143 11.85 -17.66 -3.70
CA ILE A 143 10.68 -17.60 -2.81
C ILE A 143 9.38 -17.29 -3.59
N LEU A 144 9.45 -16.40 -4.59
CA LEU A 144 8.31 -16.08 -5.44
C LEU A 144 8.01 -17.25 -6.38
N LEU A 145 9.01 -17.81 -7.04
CA LEU A 145 8.85 -18.98 -7.91
C LEU A 145 8.21 -20.15 -7.16
N SER A 146 8.65 -20.41 -5.93
CA SER A 146 8.07 -21.40 -5.03
C SER A 146 6.59 -21.10 -4.75
N ALA A 147 6.27 -19.86 -4.35
CA ALA A 147 4.89 -19.44 -4.12
C ALA A 147 3.98 -19.58 -5.36
N LEU A 148 4.50 -19.27 -6.55
CA LEU A 148 3.78 -19.36 -7.82
C LEU A 148 3.67 -20.79 -8.37
N SER A 149 4.54 -21.71 -7.94
CA SER A 149 4.55 -23.11 -8.39
C SER A 149 3.44 -23.98 -7.81
N HIS A 150 2.75 -23.50 -6.77
CA HIS A 150 1.65 -24.24 -6.13
C HIS A 150 0.47 -24.44 -7.07
N SER A 151 -0.08 -25.65 -7.06
CA SER A 151 -1.26 -26.00 -7.85
C SER A 151 -2.54 -25.41 -7.26
N ASP A 152 -3.61 -25.35 -8.06
CA ASP A 152 -4.93 -24.96 -7.58
C ASP A 152 -5.42 -25.88 -6.44
N THR A 153 -5.04 -27.16 -6.47
CA THR A 153 -5.36 -28.14 -5.41
C THR A 153 -4.68 -27.77 -4.09
N ASP A 154 -3.40 -27.37 -4.13
CA ASP A 154 -2.68 -26.93 -2.94
C ASP A 154 -3.35 -25.69 -2.34
N TYR A 155 -3.74 -24.76 -3.19
CA TYR A 155 -4.44 -23.56 -2.79
C TYR A 155 -5.79 -23.86 -2.15
N HIS A 156 -6.62 -24.70 -2.76
CA HIS A 156 -7.89 -25.12 -2.16
C HIS A 156 -7.69 -25.78 -0.80
N LYS A 157 -6.66 -26.62 -0.65
CA LYS A 157 -6.31 -27.22 0.65
C LYS A 157 -5.92 -26.16 1.68
N ARG A 158 -5.11 -25.17 1.30
CA ARG A 158 -4.72 -24.04 2.17
C ARG A 158 -5.93 -23.19 2.56
N GLN A 159 -6.81 -22.89 1.61
CA GLN A 159 -8.04 -22.14 1.85
C GLN A 159 -8.99 -22.90 2.79
N ASN A 160 -9.16 -24.21 2.60
CA ASN A 160 -9.97 -25.04 3.50
C ASN A 160 -9.41 -25.07 4.92
N LYS A 161 -8.07 -25.17 5.07
CA LYS A 161 -7.40 -25.07 6.38
C LYS A 161 -7.61 -23.69 7.02
N TYR A 162 -7.59 -22.62 6.23
CA TYR A 162 -7.90 -21.28 6.70
C TYR A 162 -9.36 -21.18 7.17
N LEU A 163 -10.31 -21.65 6.37
CA LEU A 163 -11.73 -21.64 6.71
C LEU A 163 -12.04 -22.48 7.95
N SER A 164 -11.44 -23.67 8.09
CA SER A 164 -11.62 -24.51 9.28
C SER A 164 -11.04 -23.89 10.54
N LYS A 165 -10.01 -23.04 10.42
CA LYS A 165 -9.48 -22.26 11.55
C LYS A 165 -10.43 -21.12 11.92
N MET A 166 -11.00 -20.44 10.93
CA MET A 166 -11.80 -19.23 11.12
C MET A 166 -13.29 -19.48 11.39
N THR A 167 -13.78 -20.70 11.23
CA THR A 167 -15.21 -21.03 11.33
C THR A 167 -15.48 -22.30 12.11
N GLU A 168 -16.65 -22.37 12.74
CA GLU A 168 -17.17 -23.52 13.47
C GLU A 168 -18.69 -23.57 13.33
N GLN A 169 -19.27 -24.72 12.97
CA GLN A 169 -20.73 -24.93 12.89
C GLN A 169 -21.51 -23.81 12.16
N ASN A 170 -21.04 -23.40 10.97
CA ASN A 170 -21.61 -22.32 10.14
C ASN A 170 -21.48 -20.90 10.72
N ARG A 171 -20.61 -20.71 11.71
CA ARG A 171 -20.36 -19.42 12.35
C ARG A 171 -18.89 -19.07 12.33
N PHE A 172 -18.56 -17.81 12.56
CA PHE A 172 -17.18 -17.44 12.83
C PHE A 172 -16.71 -18.01 14.18
N SER A 173 -15.51 -18.59 14.20
CA SER A 173 -14.90 -19.08 15.42
C SER A 173 -14.28 -17.94 16.24
N ALA A 174 -13.96 -18.17 17.51
CA ALA A 174 -13.24 -17.19 18.32
C ALA A 174 -11.88 -16.78 17.72
N LYS A 175 -11.24 -17.65 16.92
CA LYS A 175 -9.97 -17.35 16.23
C LYS A 175 -10.12 -16.29 15.14
N ALA A 176 -11.33 -16.07 14.62
CA ALA A 176 -11.60 -15.00 13.67
C ALA A 176 -11.47 -13.61 14.32
N LYS A 177 -11.53 -13.52 15.65
CA LYS A 177 -11.46 -12.28 16.43
C LYS A 177 -12.44 -11.21 15.89
N LEU A 178 -13.67 -11.65 15.61
CA LEU A 178 -14.75 -10.77 15.17
C LEU A 178 -15.68 -10.50 16.35
N THR A 179 -16.16 -9.27 16.43
CA THR A 179 -17.25 -8.89 17.32
C THR A 179 -18.57 -9.09 16.57
N PRO A 180 -19.56 -9.78 17.16
CA PRO A 180 -20.90 -9.85 16.59
C PRO A 180 -21.48 -8.45 16.38
N ILE A 181 -22.18 -8.21 15.27
CA ILE A 181 -22.71 -6.88 14.94
C ILE A 181 -23.60 -6.32 16.05
N ALA A 182 -24.46 -7.15 16.65
CA ALA A 182 -25.35 -6.75 17.74
C ALA A 182 -24.62 -6.33 19.03
N GLN A 183 -23.34 -6.67 19.15
CA GLN A 183 -22.46 -6.31 20.28
C GLN A 183 -21.47 -5.19 19.91
N ALA A 184 -21.55 -4.66 18.69
CA ALA A 184 -20.73 -3.54 18.25
C ALA A 184 -21.11 -2.25 18.95
N GLY A 185 -20.23 -1.24 18.93
CA GLY A 185 -20.58 0.12 19.35
C GLY A 185 -21.69 0.72 18.48
N PRO A 186 -22.48 1.70 18.98
CA PRO A 186 -23.62 2.28 18.27
C PRO A 186 -23.29 2.75 16.84
N ASP A 187 -22.16 3.45 16.66
CA ASP A 187 -21.74 3.97 15.35
C ASP A 187 -21.50 2.86 14.33
N ILE A 188 -20.94 1.72 14.76
CA ILE A 188 -20.69 0.56 13.91
C ILE A 188 -22.00 -0.15 13.57
N GLN A 189 -22.92 -0.25 14.53
CA GLN A 189 -24.25 -0.80 14.27
C GLN A 189 -24.98 0.07 13.24
N GLU A 190 -24.97 1.39 13.40
CA GLU A 190 -25.59 2.33 12.47
C GLU A 190 -24.95 2.24 11.07
N LEU A 191 -23.61 2.24 11.00
CA LEU A 191 -22.87 2.08 9.74
C LEU A 191 -23.26 0.77 9.04
N PHE A 192 -23.35 -0.33 9.79
CA PHE A 192 -23.78 -1.61 9.25
C PHE A 192 -25.22 -1.55 8.74
N GLN A 193 -26.17 -1.00 9.51
CA GLN A 193 -27.57 -0.90 9.08
C GLN A 193 -27.72 -0.10 7.79
N LYS A 194 -26.99 1.02 7.64
CA LYS A 194 -26.98 1.82 6.41
C LYS A 194 -26.37 1.10 5.20
N SER A 195 -25.51 0.11 5.45
CA SER A 195 -24.73 -0.58 4.41
C SER A 195 -25.26 -1.98 4.07
N ARG A 196 -26.01 -2.61 4.98
CA ARG A 196 -26.41 -4.02 4.94
C ARG A 196 -27.10 -4.40 3.64
N ALA A 197 -28.08 -3.62 3.20
CA ALA A 197 -28.84 -3.93 1.97
C ALA A 197 -27.91 -3.96 0.73
N ALA A 198 -26.95 -3.04 0.64
CA ALA A 198 -25.98 -3.02 -0.45
C ALA A 198 -25.00 -4.21 -0.38
N PHE A 199 -24.55 -4.58 0.82
CA PHE A 199 -23.71 -5.76 1.02
C PHE A 199 -24.42 -7.06 0.62
N GLU A 200 -25.65 -7.25 1.10
CA GLU A 200 -26.44 -8.46 0.81
C GLU A 200 -26.82 -8.53 -0.67
N ALA A 201 -27.10 -7.39 -1.33
CA ALA A 201 -27.30 -7.33 -2.77
C ALA A 201 -26.03 -7.70 -3.56
N ALA A 202 -24.86 -7.22 -3.14
CA ALA A 202 -23.58 -7.60 -3.75
C ALA A 202 -23.24 -9.10 -3.54
N LEU A 203 -23.84 -9.74 -2.55
CA LEU A 203 -23.75 -11.17 -2.26
C LEU A 203 -24.95 -11.98 -2.79
N ALA A 204 -25.71 -11.45 -3.74
CA ALA A 204 -26.82 -12.17 -4.35
C ALA A 204 -26.35 -13.51 -4.94
N GLY A 205 -27.12 -14.58 -4.68
CA GLY A 205 -26.79 -15.93 -5.11
C GLY A 205 -25.89 -16.73 -4.16
N TYR A 206 -25.56 -16.17 -2.99
CA TYR A 206 -24.91 -16.88 -1.90
C TYR A 206 -25.87 -17.05 -0.72
N LEU A 207 -25.72 -18.15 0.03
CA LEU A 207 -26.33 -18.29 1.34
C LEU A 207 -25.44 -17.60 2.37
N ILE A 208 -25.95 -16.57 3.04
CA ILE A 208 -25.24 -15.90 4.15
C ILE A 208 -25.44 -16.75 5.41
N LEU A 209 -24.34 -17.21 6.00
CA LEU A 209 -24.34 -18.07 7.18
C LEU A 209 -24.12 -17.29 8.48
N ASP A 210 -23.18 -16.34 8.46
CA ASP A 210 -22.85 -15.52 9.64
C ASP A 210 -22.22 -14.19 9.22
N THR A 211 -22.26 -13.21 10.13
CA THR A 211 -21.70 -11.88 9.94
C THR A 211 -21.03 -11.38 11.21
N GLY A 212 -19.85 -10.80 11.09
CA GLY A 212 -19.17 -10.14 12.19
C GLY A 212 -18.43 -8.90 11.70
N TYR A 213 -17.96 -8.07 12.63
CA TYR A 213 -17.07 -6.97 12.29
C TYR A 213 -15.79 -7.04 13.10
N LYS A 214 -14.77 -6.35 12.60
CA LYS A 214 -13.63 -5.97 13.41
C LYS A 214 -13.11 -4.61 12.95
N THR A 215 -12.37 -3.98 13.85
CA THR A 215 -11.55 -2.82 13.54
C THR A 215 -10.09 -3.25 13.61
N LYS A 216 -9.27 -2.83 12.65
CA LYS A 216 -7.83 -3.12 12.73
C LYS A 216 -7.23 -2.22 13.81
N LEU A 217 -6.44 -2.81 14.71
CA LEU A 217 -5.82 -2.09 15.83
C LEU A 217 -4.48 -1.44 15.47
N SER A 218 -3.89 -1.79 14.31
CA SER A 218 -2.56 -1.28 13.89
C SER A 218 -2.36 -1.14 12.37
N GLY A 219 -1.37 -0.34 11.97
CA GLY A 219 -0.92 -0.10 10.59
C GLY A 219 -1.87 0.80 9.77
N GLY A 220 -1.62 0.96 8.45
CA GLY A 220 -2.24 1.99 7.59
C GLY A 220 -3.77 2.07 7.49
N SER A 221 -4.49 1.06 7.98
CA SER A 221 -5.97 1.08 8.05
C SER A 221 -6.48 0.94 9.49
N GLN A 222 -5.70 1.41 10.47
CA GLN A 222 -6.10 1.45 11.87
C GLN A 222 -7.44 2.19 12.00
N GLY A 223 -8.34 1.69 12.84
CA GLY A 223 -9.63 2.36 13.06
C GLY A 223 -10.70 2.07 12.00
N LEU A 224 -10.32 1.60 10.79
CA LEU A 224 -11.31 1.37 9.72
C LEU A 224 -12.14 0.11 9.96
N PRO A 225 -13.50 0.22 9.95
CA PRO A 225 -14.39 -0.93 10.08
C PRO A 225 -14.23 -1.93 8.92
N ARG A 226 -14.25 -3.22 9.27
CA ARG A 226 -14.24 -4.33 8.33
C ARG A 226 -15.39 -5.27 8.68
N PHE A 227 -16.35 -5.39 7.78
CA PHE A 227 -17.46 -6.34 7.94
C PHE A 227 -17.13 -7.63 7.21
N TRP A 228 -17.22 -8.76 7.91
CA TRP A 228 -16.94 -10.08 7.37
C TRP A 228 -18.24 -10.87 7.26
N TYR A 229 -18.46 -11.46 6.08
CA TYR A 229 -19.56 -12.35 5.79
C TYR A 229 -19.02 -13.76 5.57
N LEU A 230 -19.51 -14.73 6.32
CA LEU A 230 -19.34 -16.14 6.00
C LEU A 230 -20.48 -16.53 5.08
N ILE A 231 -20.15 -16.92 3.85
CA ILE A 231 -21.12 -17.25 2.82
C ILE A 231 -20.88 -18.64 2.25
N GLN A 232 -21.91 -19.23 1.63
CA GLN A 232 -21.85 -20.53 1.00
C GLN A 232 -22.49 -20.52 -0.39
N LYS A 233 -21.87 -21.21 -1.35
CA LYS A 233 -22.41 -21.48 -2.69
C LYS A 233 -21.99 -22.88 -3.13
N ASN A 234 -22.93 -23.72 -3.55
CA ASN A 234 -22.67 -25.09 -3.99
C ASN A 234 -21.83 -25.92 -2.99
N GLN A 235 -22.13 -25.81 -1.69
CA GLN A 235 -21.38 -26.40 -0.56
C GLN A 235 -20.01 -25.76 -0.25
N ASP A 236 -19.42 -25.00 -1.17
CA ASP A 236 -18.19 -24.25 -0.91
C ASP A 236 -18.44 -23.03 -0.04
N ARG A 237 -17.53 -22.79 0.91
CA ARG A 237 -17.60 -21.67 1.84
C ARG A 237 -16.55 -20.62 1.53
N TYR A 238 -16.92 -19.37 1.79
CA TYR A 238 -16.06 -18.21 1.55
C TYR A 238 -16.21 -17.22 2.70
N ILE A 239 -15.13 -16.49 2.98
CA ILE A 239 -15.18 -15.29 3.82
C ILE A 239 -15.02 -14.10 2.90
N ILE A 240 -16.03 -13.22 2.85
CA ILE A 240 -15.97 -11.96 2.11
C ILE A 240 -15.81 -10.82 3.11
N GLU A 241 -14.84 -9.95 2.86
CA GLU A 241 -14.58 -8.74 3.63
C GLU A 241 -15.12 -7.52 2.86
N PHE A 242 -15.87 -6.67 3.55
CA PHE A 242 -16.18 -5.30 3.16
C PHE A 242 -15.32 -4.36 4.01
N LYS A 243 -14.20 -3.89 3.45
CA LYS A 243 -13.28 -2.94 4.09
C LYS A 243 -13.76 -1.52 3.79
N PHE A 244 -14.13 -0.76 4.82
CA PHE A 244 -14.49 0.65 4.64
C PHE A 244 -13.35 1.41 3.95
N GLN A 245 -13.70 2.28 3.00
CA GLN A 245 -12.75 3.06 2.23
C GLN A 245 -12.81 4.52 2.65
N GLU A 246 -11.66 5.05 3.06
CA GLU A 246 -11.47 6.48 3.26
C GLU A 246 -10.81 7.12 2.04
N LYS A 247 -10.39 8.38 2.21
CA LYS A 247 -9.53 9.06 1.26
C LYS A 247 -8.22 8.29 1.16
N ALA A 248 -7.72 8.14 -0.07
CA ALA A 248 -6.41 7.55 -0.32
C ALA A 248 -5.31 8.38 0.35
N ALA A 249 -4.22 7.78 0.84
CA ALA A 249 -3.08 8.54 1.35
C ALA A 249 -2.56 9.58 0.33
N THR A 250 -2.53 9.25 -0.96
CA THR A 250 -2.19 10.17 -2.05
C THR A 250 -3.08 11.40 -2.16
N SER A 251 -4.28 11.39 -1.57
CA SER A 251 -5.20 12.54 -1.51
C SER A 251 -4.64 13.73 -0.73
N PHE A 252 -3.63 13.49 0.11
CA PHE A 252 -2.91 14.53 0.82
C PHE A 252 -1.89 15.25 -0.05
N TYR A 253 -1.47 14.64 -1.17
CA TYR A 253 -0.65 15.28 -2.20
C TYR A 253 -1.53 16.04 -3.20
N SER A 254 -2.41 15.33 -3.90
CA SER A 254 -3.31 15.85 -4.94
C SER A 254 -4.66 15.14 -4.89
N GLU A 255 -5.72 15.72 -5.46
CA GLU A 255 -7.05 15.11 -5.48
C GLU A 255 -7.08 13.81 -6.32
N GLN A 256 -7.70 12.74 -5.77
CA GLN A 256 -7.64 11.38 -6.33
C GLN A 256 -8.98 10.84 -6.87
N GLY A 257 -10.07 11.58 -6.67
CA GLY A 257 -11.43 11.10 -6.95
C GLY A 257 -11.92 10.02 -5.97
N ALA A 258 -13.11 9.49 -6.22
CA ALA A 258 -13.73 8.47 -5.36
C ALA A 258 -13.14 7.06 -5.61
N PRO A 259 -13.12 6.18 -4.59
CA PRO A 259 -12.72 4.77 -4.71
C PRO A 259 -13.21 4.03 -5.98
N ASP A 260 -14.48 4.14 -6.34
CA ASP A 260 -15.08 3.48 -7.51
C ASP A 260 -14.51 3.97 -8.85
N GLN A 261 -14.01 5.21 -8.88
CA GLN A 261 -13.36 5.79 -10.04
C GLN A 261 -11.87 5.46 -10.09
N ARG A 262 -11.16 5.56 -8.96
CA ARG A 262 -9.70 5.43 -8.91
C ARG A 262 -9.21 3.98 -8.94
N PHE A 263 -9.93 3.05 -8.31
CA PHE A 263 -9.51 1.64 -8.20
C PHE A 263 -9.28 0.98 -9.57
N PRO A 264 -10.16 1.13 -10.57
CA PRO A 264 -9.93 0.59 -11.91
C PRO A 264 -8.61 1.05 -12.55
N TYR A 265 -8.23 2.33 -12.40
CA TYR A 265 -6.98 2.85 -12.95
C TYR A 265 -5.74 2.21 -12.31
N ILE A 266 -5.75 2.07 -10.97
CA ILE A 266 -4.65 1.44 -10.24
C ILE A 266 -4.58 -0.05 -10.60
N ALA A 267 -5.73 -0.74 -10.61
CA ALA A 267 -5.81 -2.15 -10.94
C ALA A 267 -5.30 -2.45 -12.35
N GLN A 268 -5.59 -1.59 -13.34
CA GLN A 268 -5.12 -1.76 -14.71
C GLN A 268 -3.59 -1.78 -14.83
N ILE A 269 -2.88 -1.08 -13.95
CA ILE A 269 -1.42 -0.96 -13.98
C ILE A 269 -0.75 -2.02 -13.10
N TYR A 270 -1.22 -2.16 -11.87
CA TYR A 270 -0.52 -2.90 -10.82
C TYR A 270 -1.07 -4.30 -10.53
N ARG A 271 -2.20 -4.66 -11.13
CA ARG A 271 -2.82 -5.98 -10.97
C ARG A 271 -2.84 -6.76 -12.29
N PRO A 272 -3.00 -8.10 -12.22
CA PRO A 272 -3.11 -8.93 -13.40
C PRO A 272 -4.32 -8.50 -14.24
N SER A 273 -4.16 -8.51 -15.56
CA SER A 273 -5.27 -8.28 -16.48
C SER A 273 -6.27 -9.45 -16.49
N ARG A 274 -5.81 -10.64 -16.09
CA ARG A 274 -6.66 -11.82 -15.88
C ARG A 274 -7.50 -11.64 -14.62
N ALA A 275 -8.74 -12.12 -14.68
CA ALA A 275 -9.65 -12.04 -13.55
C ALA A 275 -9.09 -12.83 -12.35
N ALA A 276 -8.90 -12.16 -11.23
CA ALA A 276 -8.53 -12.77 -9.96
C ALA A 276 -9.65 -13.68 -9.45
N TYR A 277 -9.30 -14.67 -8.63
CA TYR A 277 -10.25 -15.54 -7.97
C TYR A 277 -10.99 -14.77 -6.85
N GLY A 278 -12.30 -14.96 -6.79
CA GLY A 278 -13.18 -14.28 -5.83
C GLY A 278 -13.52 -12.83 -6.22
N PRO A 279 -14.52 -12.23 -5.56
CA PRO A 279 -14.91 -10.85 -5.82
C PRO A 279 -13.80 -9.87 -5.42
N TYR A 280 -13.70 -8.77 -6.18
CA TYR A 280 -12.87 -7.62 -5.89
C TYR A 280 -13.50 -6.37 -6.52
N ASN A 281 -14.33 -5.65 -5.76
CA ASN A 281 -15.11 -4.53 -6.30
C ASN A 281 -15.43 -3.50 -5.21
N ILE A 282 -15.76 -2.27 -5.63
CA ILE A 282 -16.31 -1.26 -4.72
C ILE A 282 -17.82 -1.48 -4.58
N VAL A 283 -18.32 -1.37 -3.35
CA VAL A 283 -19.74 -1.36 -3.01
C VAL A 283 -20.07 -0.04 -2.34
N THR A 284 -20.96 0.73 -2.97
CA THR A 284 -21.44 2.01 -2.47
C THR A 284 -22.76 1.81 -1.73
N SER A 285 -22.91 2.48 -0.59
CA SER A 285 -24.11 2.40 0.26
C SER A 285 -24.38 3.73 0.96
N GLY A 286 -25.48 3.81 1.70
CA GLY A 286 -25.76 4.98 2.55
C GLY A 286 -24.75 5.17 3.69
N GLY A 287 -23.96 4.14 4.01
CA GLY A 287 -22.87 4.21 4.99
C GLY A 287 -21.52 4.65 4.41
N GLY A 288 -21.39 4.77 3.08
CA GLY A 288 -20.14 5.09 2.39
C GLY A 288 -19.72 4.00 1.40
N GLN A 289 -18.43 3.97 1.06
CA GLN A 289 -17.86 3.04 0.07
C GLN A 289 -17.01 1.96 0.75
N PHE A 290 -17.11 0.74 0.24
CA PHE A 290 -16.44 -0.43 0.79
C PHE A 290 -15.75 -1.21 -0.32
N LEU A 291 -14.50 -1.62 -0.09
CA LEU A 291 -13.85 -2.64 -0.91
C LEU A 291 -14.37 -4.01 -0.48
N MET A 292 -15.16 -4.63 -1.35
CA MET A 292 -15.57 -6.03 -1.25
C MET A 292 -14.45 -6.91 -1.81
N ARG A 293 -13.91 -7.80 -0.99
CA ARG A 293 -12.89 -8.77 -1.42
C ARG A 293 -13.00 -10.11 -0.72
N ALA A 294 -12.67 -11.19 -1.43
CA ALA A 294 -12.50 -12.49 -0.80
C ALA A 294 -11.26 -12.51 0.12
N ARG A 295 -11.41 -13.12 1.30
CA ARG A 295 -10.30 -13.40 2.23
C ARG A 295 -9.62 -14.71 1.82
N LEU A 296 -8.65 -14.57 0.94
CA LEU A 296 -7.88 -15.66 0.37
C LEU A 296 -6.52 -15.80 1.05
N SER A 297 -6.03 -17.03 1.20
CA SER A 297 -4.69 -17.27 1.74
C SER A 297 -3.61 -17.09 0.66
N ALA A 298 -2.61 -16.26 0.93
CA ALA A 298 -1.41 -16.10 0.11
C ALA A 298 -0.35 -17.15 0.47
N TYR A 299 0.52 -17.53 -0.48
CA TYR A 299 1.71 -18.32 -0.21
C TYR A 299 2.94 -17.45 0.06
N LEU A 300 3.02 -16.32 -0.65
CA LEU A 300 4.00 -15.30 -0.39
C LEU A 300 3.52 -14.48 0.82
N ASP A 301 4.16 -14.70 1.95
CA ASP A 301 3.86 -14.01 3.20
C ASP A 301 5.20 -13.68 3.86
N PHE A 302 5.43 -12.39 4.08
CA PHE A 302 6.62 -11.92 4.79
C PHE A 302 6.19 -11.56 6.20
N ASP A 303 6.66 -12.33 7.17
CA ASP A 303 6.46 -11.98 8.56
C ASP A 303 7.57 -10.99 8.97
N SER A 304 7.18 -9.76 9.29
CA SER A 304 8.12 -8.73 9.75
C SER A 304 8.62 -8.99 11.16
N ASP A 305 7.97 -9.88 11.90
CA ASP A 305 8.29 -10.18 13.29
C ASP A 305 9.17 -11.45 13.40
N ASN A 306 9.47 -12.09 12.27
CA ASN A 306 10.30 -13.29 12.20
C ASN A 306 11.67 -12.97 11.57
N ASP A 307 12.67 -12.74 12.41
CA ASP A 307 14.03 -12.38 12.01
C ASP A 307 14.92 -13.60 11.67
N ASP A 308 14.34 -14.72 11.22
CA ASP A 308 15.12 -15.83 10.64
C ASP A 308 15.93 -15.33 9.43
N ASP A 309 17.23 -15.66 9.39
CA ASP A 309 18.17 -15.32 8.32
C ASP A 309 17.61 -15.64 6.92
N HIS A 310 16.88 -16.75 6.79
CA HIS A 310 16.23 -17.11 5.53
C HIS A 310 15.13 -16.12 5.12
N ASN A 311 14.29 -15.71 6.06
CA ASN A 311 13.24 -14.71 5.84
C ASN A 311 13.84 -13.34 5.50
N VAL A 312 14.93 -12.96 6.17
CA VAL A 312 15.66 -11.71 5.89
C VAL A 312 16.22 -11.73 4.46
N SER A 313 16.94 -12.80 4.09
CA SER A 313 17.53 -12.94 2.75
C SER A 313 16.46 -12.93 1.64
N ASP A 314 15.36 -13.64 1.83
CA ASP A 314 14.28 -13.69 0.84
C ASP A 314 13.53 -12.37 0.75
N GLY A 315 13.33 -11.67 1.87
CA GLY A 315 12.77 -10.32 1.88
C GLY A 315 13.67 -9.29 1.21
N GLN A 316 15.00 -9.43 1.30
CA GLN A 316 15.96 -8.60 0.56
C GLN A 316 15.84 -8.80 -0.96
N LYS A 317 15.82 -10.06 -1.42
CA LYS A 317 15.66 -10.39 -2.84
C LYS A 317 14.32 -9.90 -3.37
N MET A 318 13.24 -10.12 -2.61
CA MET A 318 11.93 -9.59 -2.96
C MET A 318 11.89 -8.08 -2.96
N SER A 319 12.67 -7.42 -2.11
CA SER A 319 12.68 -5.97 -2.08
C SER A 319 13.25 -5.36 -3.36
N LEU A 320 14.35 -5.94 -3.86
CA LEU A 320 14.92 -5.57 -5.16
C LEU A 320 13.96 -5.88 -6.31
N TYR A 321 13.33 -7.07 -6.28
CA TYR A 321 12.34 -7.45 -7.29
C TYR A 321 11.15 -6.48 -7.32
N ILE A 322 10.60 -6.09 -6.17
CA ILE A 322 9.51 -5.11 -6.08
C ILE A 322 9.95 -3.74 -6.61
N ALA A 323 11.14 -3.27 -6.25
CA ALA A 323 11.67 -2.01 -6.79
C ALA A 323 11.74 -2.05 -8.33
N ASN A 324 12.24 -3.14 -8.91
CA ASN A 324 12.23 -3.36 -10.35
C ASN A 324 10.81 -3.39 -10.94
N ARG A 325 9.87 -4.08 -10.29
CA ARG A 325 8.46 -4.13 -10.72
C ARG A 325 7.79 -2.75 -10.68
N LEU A 326 8.01 -1.96 -9.64
CA LEU A 326 7.58 -0.56 -9.56
C LEU A 326 8.15 0.25 -10.72
N GLY A 327 9.45 0.12 -11.00
CA GLY A 327 10.09 0.74 -12.15
C GLY A 327 9.41 0.37 -13.47
N LEU A 328 9.14 -0.93 -13.71
CA LEU A 328 8.46 -1.42 -14.92
C LEU A 328 7.07 -0.81 -15.07
N TRP A 329 6.27 -0.80 -14.00
CA TRP A 329 4.93 -0.24 -14.02
C TRP A 329 4.94 1.27 -14.28
N HIS A 330 5.88 2.01 -13.68
CA HIS A 330 6.00 3.45 -13.91
C HIS A 330 6.56 3.78 -15.30
N GLY A 331 7.51 2.98 -15.80
CA GLY A 331 8.14 3.16 -17.11
C GLY A 331 7.18 2.97 -18.28
N GLN A 332 6.12 2.18 -18.07
CA GLN A 332 5.05 1.97 -19.05
C GLN A 332 4.05 3.14 -19.12
N GLN A 333 4.04 4.03 -18.13
CA GLN A 333 3.18 5.22 -18.13
C GLN A 333 3.80 6.33 -18.98
N THR A 334 2.97 7.22 -19.52
CA THR A 334 3.42 8.35 -20.37
C THR A 334 4.51 9.19 -19.70
N ALA A 335 4.41 9.43 -18.40
CA ALA A 335 5.38 10.22 -17.64
C ALA A 335 6.66 9.44 -17.25
N GLY A 336 6.70 8.11 -17.42
CA GLY A 336 7.85 7.28 -17.03
C GLY A 336 9.14 7.65 -17.75
N LYS A 337 9.06 8.01 -19.04
CA LYS A 337 10.22 8.49 -19.81
C LYS A 337 10.77 9.81 -19.26
N ASN A 338 9.89 10.71 -18.85
CA ASN A 338 10.29 12.00 -18.26
C ASN A 338 10.95 11.77 -16.90
N LEU A 339 10.45 10.80 -16.11
CA LEU A 339 11.08 10.39 -14.86
C LEU A 339 12.51 9.93 -15.06
N LEU A 340 12.77 9.06 -16.04
CA LEU A 340 14.12 8.56 -16.30
C LEU A 340 15.13 9.67 -16.57
N ASN A 341 14.70 10.80 -17.17
CA ASN A 341 15.57 11.93 -17.50
C ASN A 341 15.92 12.83 -16.32
N VAL A 342 15.08 12.86 -15.28
CA VAL A 342 15.26 13.76 -14.13
C VAL A 342 15.72 13.02 -12.87
N LEU A 343 15.43 11.72 -12.79
CA LEU A 343 15.73 10.89 -11.64
C LEU A 343 17.24 10.73 -11.48
N ASN A 344 17.75 11.05 -10.29
CA ASN A 344 19.16 10.92 -9.95
C ASN A 344 19.28 10.41 -8.51
N PHE A 345 20.36 9.69 -8.23
CA PHE A 345 20.54 9.00 -6.96
C PHE A 345 20.68 9.97 -5.78
N GLU A 346 21.41 11.08 -5.95
CA GLU A 346 21.66 12.06 -4.87
C GLU A 346 20.36 12.67 -4.34
N ALA A 347 19.50 13.19 -5.23
CA ALA A 347 18.21 13.76 -4.82
C ALA A 347 17.27 12.72 -4.20
N PHE A 348 17.25 11.51 -4.76
CA PHE A 348 16.48 10.39 -4.20
C PHE A 348 16.96 10.00 -2.81
N GLU A 349 18.27 9.78 -2.65
CA GLU A 349 18.88 9.38 -1.38
C GLU A 349 18.63 10.43 -0.29
N GLN A 350 18.81 11.71 -0.62
CA GLN A 350 18.54 12.80 0.30
C GLN A 350 17.09 12.81 0.76
N MET A 351 16.13 12.64 -0.15
CA MET A 351 14.70 12.59 0.20
C MET A 351 14.38 11.40 1.12
N VAL A 352 14.92 10.22 0.84
CA VAL A 352 14.69 9.03 1.68
C VAL A 352 15.30 9.24 3.07
N LYS A 353 16.56 9.69 3.17
CA LYS A 353 17.22 9.94 4.45
C LYS A 353 16.50 10.99 5.28
N THR A 354 16.05 12.08 4.64
CA THR A 354 15.28 13.13 5.33
C THR A 354 13.97 12.56 5.89
N TYR A 355 13.20 11.82 5.10
CA TYR A 355 11.93 11.25 5.57
C TYR A 355 12.12 10.22 6.68
N VAL A 356 13.10 9.31 6.54
CA VAL A 356 13.43 8.33 7.60
C VAL A 356 13.86 9.03 8.89
N SER A 357 14.69 10.06 8.81
CA SER A 357 15.14 10.81 10.00
C SER A 357 13.98 11.52 10.70
N LEU A 358 13.06 12.13 9.93
CA LEU A 358 11.85 12.75 10.48
C LEU A 358 11.00 11.71 11.21
N MET A 359 10.75 10.57 10.56
CA MET A 359 9.97 9.49 11.15
C MET A 359 10.58 8.94 12.43
N MET A 360 11.90 8.74 12.48
CA MET A 360 12.61 8.30 13.69
C MET A 360 12.43 9.29 14.84
N LYS A 361 12.49 10.59 14.56
CA LYS A 361 12.29 11.65 15.56
C LYS A 361 10.87 11.70 16.09
N GLU A 362 9.87 11.46 15.26
CA GLU A 362 8.46 11.48 15.68
C GLU A 362 8.04 10.19 16.40
N ASN A 363 8.73 9.07 16.15
CA ASN A 363 8.46 7.79 16.81
C ASN A 363 9.31 7.54 18.07
N SER A 364 10.22 8.46 18.40
CA SER A 364 11.00 8.47 19.66
C SER A 364 10.32 9.32 20.72
#